data_AF-A0A1Z4GQM2-F1
#
_entry.id   AF-A0A1Z4GQM2-F1
#
_cell.length_a   1.000
_cell.length_b   1.000
_cell.length_c   1.000
_cell.angle_alpha   90.00
_cell.angle_beta   90.00
_cell.angle_gamma   90.00
#
_symmetry.space_group_name_H-M   'P 1'
#
loop_
_entity.id
_entity.type
_entity.pdbx_description
1 polymer ?
#
loop_
_entity_poly.entity_id
_entity_poly.type
_entity_poly.pdbx_seq_one_letter_code
_entity_poly.pdbx_strand_id
1 'polypeptide(L)'
;MKSLFVYTVVLALNSIAIIAPSYASARTNDGKVPHIDSNTQFPPTKWGIFRHTFRLHIPQNSKAVTQLIVKIPANIIISNNIQDIDAVDEKGQKINTNVTVTGKRILLFFAKPVAPNTKFDIDLNRIKRQNLGNGSVYSFSVREVGIDAEIPIGVASFHTY
;
A
#
# COMPACT_ATOMS: atom_id res chain seq x y z
N MET A 1 60.85 52.67 25.38
CA MET A 1 59.46 52.52 24.88
C MET A 1 59.13 51.02 24.93
N LYS A 2 58.13 50.58 25.71
CA LYS A 2 57.75 49.16 25.84
C LYS A 2 56.42 48.94 25.12
N SER A 3 56.38 48.07 24.11
CA SER A 3 55.15 47.74 23.36
C SER A 3 54.42 46.55 24.00
N LEU A 4 53.15 46.74 24.36
CA LEU A 4 52.24 45.67 24.78
C LEU A 4 51.68 44.94 23.56
N PHE A 5 51.83 43.62 23.51
CA PHE A 5 51.10 42.76 22.57
C PHE A 5 49.78 42.31 23.21
N VAL A 6 48.66 42.62 22.57
CA VAL A 6 47.32 42.17 22.99
C VAL A 6 46.96 40.91 22.20
N TYR A 7 46.75 39.79 22.90
CA TYR A 7 46.28 38.54 22.32
C TYR A 7 44.75 38.59 22.14
N THR A 8 44.28 38.34 20.92
CA THR A 8 42.85 38.22 20.58
C THR A 8 42.46 36.73 20.56
N VAL A 9 41.49 36.35 21.39
CA VAL A 9 40.92 35.00 21.42
C VAL A 9 39.67 34.98 20.54
N VAL A 10 39.65 34.11 19.54
CA VAL A 10 38.47 33.88 18.67
C VAL A 10 37.71 32.65 19.18
N LEU A 11 36.44 32.84 19.54
CA LEU A 11 35.55 31.77 19.97
C LEU A 11 34.71 31.29 18.78
N ALA A 12 34.96 30.08 18.29
CA ALA A 12 34.16 29.46 17.23
C ALA A 12 33.01 28.63 17.83
N LEU A 13 31.77 29.06 17.60
CA LEU A 13 30.56 28.35 18.01
C LEU A 13 30.21 27.30 16.95
N ASN A 14 30.27 26.01 17.32
CA ASN A 14 29.80 24.92 16.46
C ASN A 14 28.36 24.56 16.83
N SER A 15 27.41 24.83 15.95
CA SER A 15 26.00 24.43 16.12
C SER A 15 25.80 23.01 15.58
N ILE A 16 25.48 22.06 16.46
CA ILE A 16 25.03 20.72 16.07
C ILE A 16 23.51 20.79 15.84
N ALA A 17 23.08 20.65 14.58
CA ALA A 17 21.66 20.52 14.27
C ALA A 17 21.20 19.10 14.61
N ILE A 18 20.33 18.97 15.61
CA ILE A 18 19.67 17.70 15.93
C ILE A 18 18.56 17.49 14.89
N ILE A 19 18.84 16.67 13.88
CA ILE A 19 17.83 16.19 12.94
C ILE A 19 17.03 15.12 13.68
N ALA A 20 15.85 15.47 14.19
CA ALA A 20 14.93 14.48 14.73
C ALA A 20 14.43 13.60 13.58
N PRO A 21 14.68 12.27 13.57
CA PRO A 21 14.03 11.38 12.62
C PRO A 21 12.51 11.40 12.87
N SER A 22 11.76 11.91 11.89
CA SER A 22 10.31 11.70 11.85
C SER A 22 10.08 10.24 11.47
N TYR A 23 9.84 9.40 12.48
CA TYR A 23 9.44 8.02 12.26
C TYR A 23 7.99 7.94 11.77
N ALA A 24 7.75 7.02 10.85
CA ALA A 24 6.47 6.76 10.21
C ALA A 24 5.31 6.69 11.22
N SER A 25 4.19 7.35 10.89
CA SER A 25 2.91 7.16 11.58
C SER A 25 2.53 5.68 11.50
N ALA A 26 2.50 5.00 12.65
CA ALA A 26 1.79 3.74 12.77
C ALA A 26 0.33 4.03 12.42
N ARG A 27 -0.19 3.38 11.37
CA ARG A 27 -1.60 3.55 11.00
C ARG A 27 -2.44 2.87 12.07
N THR A 28 -3.01 3.68 12.93
CA THR A 28 -3.76 3.27 14.11
C THR A 28 -5.19 2.86 13.73
N ASN A 29 -5.79 1.99 14.54
CA ASN A 29 -7.14 1.48 14.30
C ASN A 29 -8.25 2.55 14.45
N ASP A 30 -7.90 3.73 14.94
CA ASP A 30 -8.80 4.89 15.11
C ASP A 30 -8.96 5.73 13.83
N GLY A 31 -8.27 5.35 12.74
CA GLY A 31 -8.39 5.99 11.43
C GLY A 31 -9.83 6.00 10.90
N LYS A 32 -10.11 6.91 9.96
CA LYS A 32 -11.45 7.05 9.33
C LYS A 32 -11.53 6.54 7.90
N VAL A 33 -10.39 6.19 7.31
CA VAL A 33 -10.27 5.80 5.91
C VAL A 33 -9.54 4.46 5.82
N PRO A 34 -10.06 3.49 5.05
CA PRO A 34 -9.37 2.24 4.77
C PRO A 34 -7.98 2.49 4.17
N HIS A 35 -7.06 1.56 4.38
CA HIS A 35 -5.68 1.71 3.89
C HIS A 35 -4.96 0.37 3.73
N ILE A 36 -3.88 0.39 2.96
CA ILE A 36 -3.04 -0.79 2.70
C ILE A 36 -1.96 -0.93 3.77
N ASP A 37 -2.08 -1.90 4.67
CA ASP A 37 -1.10 -2.14 5.75
C ASP A 37 0.24 -2.65 5.22
N SER A 38 0.21 -3.59 4.27
CA SER A 38 1.42 -4.22 3.75
C SER A 38 1.18 -4.90 2.41
N ASN A 39 2.27 -5.30 1.76
CA ASN A 39 2.25 -6.04 0.52
C ASN A 39 3.40 -7.06 0.48
N THR A 40 3.16 -8.22 -0.12
CA THR A 40 4.16 -9.29 -0.24
C THR A 40 4.11 -9.95 -1.60
N GLN A 41 5.24 -10.52 -2.03
CA GLN A 41 5.35 -11.26 -3.28
C GLN A 41 5.84 -12.68 -3.00
N PHE A 42 5.22 -13.66 -3.65
CA PHE A 42 5.68 -15.05 -3.60
C PHE A 42 5.62 -15.72 -4.99
N PRO A 43 6.68 -16.42 -5.44
CA PRO A 43 8.00 -16.48 -4.82
C PRO A 43 8.73 -15.12 -4.91
N PRO A 44 9.76 -14.87 -4.08
CA PRO A 44 10.55 -13.63 -4.11
C PRO A 44 11.54 -13.62 -5.30
N THR A 45 11.02 -13.83 -6.51
CA THR A 45 11.77 -13.85 -7.77
C THR A 45 11.61 -12.55 -8.55
N LYS A 46 12.61 -12.22 -9.39
CA LYS A 46 12.54 -11.07 -10.30
C LYS A 46 11.75 -11.36 -11.58
N TRP A 47 11.53 -12.63 -11.90
CA TRP A 47 10.93 -13.04 -13.17
C TRP A 47 10.09 -14.32 -13.05
N GLY A 48 9.17 -14.50 -13.98
CA GLY A 48 8.29 -15.65 -14.05
C GLY A 48 6.88 -15.34 -13.57
N ILE A 49 6.23 -16.36 -13.02
CA ILE A 49 4.88 -16.30 -12.48
C ILE A 49 4.98 -16.14 -10.97
N PHE A 50 4.30 -15.15 -10.42
CA PHE A 50 4.27 -14.88 -8.99
C PHE A 50 2.87 -14.50 -8.52
N ARG A 51 2.73 -14.39 -7.20
CA ARG A 51 1.56 -13.89 -6.50
C ARG A 51 1.92 -12.58 -5.82
N HIS A 52 1.07 -11.58 -5.94
CA HIS A 52 1.10 -10.38 -5.10
C HIS A 52 -0.05 -10.44 -4.11
N THR A 53 0.28 -10.29 -2.83
CA THR A 53 -0.68 -10.25 -1.73
C THR A 53 -0.66 -8.86 -1.11
N PHE A 54 -1.82 -8.25 -0.92
CA PHE A 54 -1.97 -6.92 -0.31
C PHE A 54 -2.86 -7.01 0.91
N ARG A 55 -2.36 -6.58 2.07
CA ARG A 55 -3.18 -6.51 3.28
C ARG A 55 -3.92 -5.20 3.34
N LEU A 56 -5.25 -5.25 3.25
CA LEU A 56 -6.11 -4.11 3.48
C LEU A 56 -6.58 -4.09 4.92
N HIS A 57 -6.65 -2.90 5.49
CA HIS A 57 -7.23 -2.63 6.80
C HIS A 57 -8.34 -1.60 6.68
N ILE A 58 -9.50 -1.95 7.23
CA ILE A 58 -10.66 -1.08 7.39
C ILE A 58 -10.72 -0.69 8.88
N PRO A 59 -10.33 0.54 9.26
CA PRO A 59 -10.31 0.98 10.65
C PRO A 59 -11.68 0.98 11.32
N GLN A 60 -11.72 0.97 12.66
CA GLN A 60 -12.96 0.95 13.45
C GLN A 60 -13.87 2.15 13.17
N ASN A 61 -13.32 3.34 12.94
CA ASN A 61 -14.09 4.58 12.73
C ASN A 61 -14.37 4.88 11.25
N SER A 62 -14.14 3.91 10.36
CA SER A 62 -14.45 4.04 8.94
C SER A 62 -15.84 3.49 8.60
N LYS A 63 -16.28 3.66 7.35
CA LYS A 63 -17.52 3.04 6.87
C LYS A 63 -17.22 1.66 6.29
N ALA A 64 -18.27 0.83 6.20
CA ALA A 64 -18.15 -0.47 5.56
C ALA A 64 -17.82 -0.32 4.06
N VAL A 65 -16.93 -1.17 3.56
CA VAL A 65 -16.46 -1.15 2.17
C VAL A 65 -17.35 -2.04 1.31
N THR A 66 -17.87 -1.50 0.22
CA THR A 66 -18.75 -2.21 -0.72
C THR A 66 -18.00 -2.68 -1.97
N GLN A 67 -16.96 -1.94 -2.35
CA GLN A 67 -16.16 -2.22 -3.53
C GLN A 67 -14.69 -1.88 -3.29
N LEU A 68 -13.80 -2.72 -3.77
CA LEU A 68 -12.38 -2.44 -3.89
C LEU A 68 -11.99 -2.31 -5.37
N ILE A 69 -11.14 -1.34 -5.66
CA ILE A 69 -10.66 -1.00 -6.99
C ILE A 69 -9.14 -1.04 -6.95
N VAL A 70 -8.54 -1.92 -7.76
CA VAL A 70 -7.09 -2.05 -7.88
C VAL A 70 -6.68 -1.60 -9.28
N LYS A 71 -5.84 -0.57 -9.36
CA LYS A 71 -5.19 -0.15 -10.61
C LYS A 71 -3.87 -0.89 -10.76
N ILE A 72 -3.80 -1.68 -11.83
CA ILE A 72 -2.65 -2.53 -12.17
C ILE A 72 -1.63 -1.68 -12.93
N PRO A 73 -0.35 -1.70 -12.55
CA PRO A 73 0.69 -1.00 -13.30
C PRO A 73 0.86 -1.58 -14.72
N ALA A 74 1.40 -0.75 -15.62
CA ALA A 74 1.61 -1.14 -17.01
C ALA A 74 2.52 -2.38 -17.13
N ASN A 75 3.54 -2.49 -16.28
CA ASN A 75 4.52 -3.58 -16.27
C ASN A 75 4.02 -4.92 -15.71
N ILE A 76 2.75 -5.03 -15.28
CA ILE A 76 2.15 -6.27 -14.82
C ILE A 76 1.07 -6.76 -15.79
N ILE A 77 1.15 -8.05 -16.11
CA ILE A 77 0.16 -8.81 -16.86
C ILE A 77 -0.55 -9.71 -15.85
N ILE A 78 -1.86 -9.49 -15.70
CA ILE A 78 -2.71 -10.40 -14.93
C ILE A 78 -3.25 -11.50 -15.83
N SER A 79 -3.57 -12.63 -15.22
CA SER A 79 -4.34 -13.69 -15.89
C SER A 79 -5.72 -13.16 -16.26
N ASN A 80 -6.25 -13.59 -17.41
CA ASN A 80 -7.64 -13.30 -17.78
C ASN A 80 -8.65 -14.11 -16.94
N ASN A 81 -8.17 -15.04 -16.11
CA ASN A 81 -9.01 -15.85 -15.24
C ASN A 81 -9.30 -15.10 -13.93
N ILE A 82 -10.56 -14.74 -13.72
CA ILE A 82 -11.03 -14.11 -12.47
C ILE A 82 -10.83 -14.99 -11.24
N GLN A 83 -10.68 -16.32 -11.40
CA GLN A 83 -10.39 -17.24 -10.30
C GLN A 83 -8.98 -17.07 -9.74
N ASP A 84 -8.09 -16.34 -10.43
CA ASP A 84 -6.76 -16.02 -9.94
C ASP A 84 -6.78 -14.79 -9.02
N ILE A 85 -7.94 -14.21 -8.71
CA ILE A 85 -8.09 -13.03 -7.86
C ILE A 85 -8.96 -13.40 -6.68
N ASP A 86 -8.39 -13.33 -5.47
CA ASP A 86 -9.07 -13.69 -4.24
C ASP A 86 -9.03 -12.55 -3.22
N ALA A 87 -10.10 -12.46 -2.43
CA ALA A 87 -10.13 -11.70 -1.19
C ALA A 87 -10.30 -12.68 -0.04
N VAL A 88 -9.43 -12.62 0.95
CA VAL A 88 -9.33 -13.63 2.02
C VAL A 88 -9.27 -12.95 3.37
N ASP A 89 -10.09 -13.39 4.32
CA ASP A 89 -10.08 -12.84 5.69
C ASP A 89 -8.83 -13.26 6.49
N GLU A 90 -8.68 -12.72 7.71
CA GLU A 90 -7.54 -13.05 8.57
C GLU A 90 -7.47 -14.53 8.99
N LYS A 91 -8.54 -15.31 8.78
CA LYS A 91 -8.60 -16.75 9.05
C LYS A 91 -8.29 -17.58 7.81
N GLY A 92 -7.94 -16.95 6.69
CA GLY A 92 -7.70 -17.65 5.43
C GLY A 92 -8.98 -18.04 4.68
N GLN A 93 -10.14 -17.52 5.09
CA GLN A 93 -11.43 -17.85 4.46
C GLN A 93 -11.74 -16.86 3.35
N LYS A 94 -12.18 -17.39 2.20
CA LYS A 94 -12.53 -16.56 1.04
C LYS A 94 -13.74 -15.68 1.33
N ILE A 95 -13.58 -14.39 1.10
CA ILE A 95 -14.65 -13.40 1.17
C ILE A 95 -15.43 -13.45 -0.14
N ASN A 96 -16.74 -13.64 -0.05
CA ASN A 96 -17.61 -13.71 -1.23
C ASN A 96 -17.60 -12.37 -1.99
N THR A 97 -17.01 -12.41 -3.18
CA THR A 97 -16.73 -11.25 -4.02
C THR A 97 -17.01 -11.58 -5.48
N ASN A 98 -17.62 -10.63 -6.19
CA ASN A 98 -17.71 -10.68 -7.65
C ASN A 98 -16.58 -9.85 -8.24
N VAL A 99 -15.73 -10.48 -9.05
CA VAL A 99 -14.54 -9.85 -9.62
C VAL A 99 -14.77 -9.55 -11.09
N THR A 100 -14.48 -8.32 -11.50
CA THR A 100 -14.47 -7.89 -12.89
C THR A 100 -13.14 -7.25 -13.23
N VAL A 101 -12.59 -7.59 -14.39
CA VAL A 101 -11.35 -7.00 -14.91
C VAL A 101 -11.69 -6.14 -16.11
N THR A 102 -11.40 -4.83 -16.00
CA THR A 102 -11.65 -3.86 -17.07
C THR A 102 -10.34 -3.14 -17.40
N GLY A 103 -9.66 -3.59 -18.45
CA GLY A 103 -8.35 -3.07 -18.84
C GLY A 103 -7.31 -3.26 -17.73
N LYS A 104 -6.75 -2.16 -17.22
CA LYS A 104 -5.78 -2.15 -16.11
C LYS A 104 -6.44 -1.95 -14.73
N ARG A 105 -7.74 -2.23 -14.60
CA ARG A 105 -8.49 -2.10 -13.35
C ARG A 105 -9.12 -3.42 -12.96
N ILE A 106 -8.96 -3.80 -11.70
CA ILE A 106 -9.69 -4.90 -11.08
C ILE A 106 -10.74 -4.28 -10.17
N LEU A 107 -11.99 -4.71 -10.34
CA LEU A 107 -13.13 -4.30 -9.55
C LEU A 107 -13.58 -5.50 -8.74
N LEU A 108 -13.51 -5.42 -7.42
CA LEU A 108 -14.00 -6.43 -6.50
C LEU A 108 -15.25 -5.89 -5.81
N PHE A 109 -16.40 -6.46 -6.12
CA PHE A 109 -17.68 -6.13 -5.48
C PHE A 109 -17.94 -7.12 -4.36
N PHE A 110 -18.03 -6.65 -3.12
CA PHE A 110 -18.29 -7.52 -1.98
C PHE A 110 -19.78 -7.85 -1.92
N ALA A 111 -20.13 -9.14 -1.85
CA ALA A 111 -21.54 -9.57 -1.79
C ALA A 111 -22.25 -9.04 -0.53
N LYS A 112 -21.49 -8.86 0.56
CA LYS A 112 -21.90 -8.12 1.75
C LYS A 112 -20.83 -7.07 2.04
N PRO A 113 -21.19 -5.83 2.41
CA PRO A 113 -20.22 -4.82 2.76
C PRO A 113 -19.26 -5.33 3.85
N VAL A 114 -17.96 -5.12 3.66
CA VAL A 114 -16.95 -5.53 4.64
C VAL A 114 -16.97 -4.53 5.78
N ALA A 115 -17.20 -5.03 7.00
CA ALA A 115 -17.41 -4.20 8.17
C ALA A 115 -16.13 -3.44 8.59
N PRO A 116 -16.29 -2.30 9.28
CA PRO A 116 -15.19 -1.65 9.99
C PRO A 116 -14.50 -2.57 11.00
N ASN A 117 -13.28 -2.21 11.40
CA ASN A 117 -12.42 -3.00 12.29
C ASN A 117 -12.12 -4.41 11.73
N THR A 118 -11.83 -4.49 10.43
CA THR A 118 -11.47 -5.75 9.76
C THR A 118 -10.20 -5.59 8.96
N LYS A 119 -9.47 -6.69 8.83
CA LYS A 119 -8.37 -6.80 7.88
C LYS A 119 -8.61 -7.99 6.97
N PHE A 120 -8.12 -7.90 5.76
CA PHE A 120 -8.19 -8.99 4.79
C PHE A 120 -7.12 -8.80 3.74
N ASP A 121 -6.75 -9.90 3.11
CA ASP A 121 -5.74 -9.93 2.06
C ASP A 121 -6.42 -10.00 0.69
N ILE A 122 -5.80 -9.32 -0.26
CA ILE A 122 -6.11 -9.43 -1.69
C ILE A 122 -4.97 -10.14 -2.37
N ASP A 123 -5.27 -11.28 -2.95
CA ASP A 123 -4.32 -12.11 -3.68
C ASP A 123 -4.53 -11.97 -5.19
N LEU A 124 -3.48 -11.53 -5.88
CA LEU A 124 -3.38 -11.58 -7.33
C LEU A 124 -2.46 -12.74 -7.70
N ASN A 125 -3.07 -13.88 -8.00
CA ASN A 125 -2.38 -15.10 -8.37
C ASN A 125 -1.98 -15.09 -9.85
N ARG A 126 -0.96 -15.90 -10.16
CA ARG A 126 -0.51 -16.18 -11.54
C ARG A 126 -0.17 -14.94 -12.38
N ILE A 127 0.24 -13.85 -11.73
CA ILE A 127 0.62 -12.62 -12.42
C ILE A 127 2.03 -12.75 -13.02
N LYS A 128 2.28 -12.00 -14.10
CA LYS A 128 3.56 -11.97 -14.81
C LYS A 128 4.05 -10.54 -14.94
N ARG A 129 5.37 -10.38 -14.92
CA ARG A 129 6.00 -9.10 -15.25
C ARG A 129 6.22 -9.01 -16.76
N GLN A 130 5.90 -7.86 -17.34
CA GLN A 130 6.10 -7.59 -18.77
C GLN A 130 7.54 -7.19 -19.09
N ASN A 131 8.20 -6.45 -18.20
CA ASN A 131 9.57 -5.98 -18.37
C ASN A 131 10.33 -5.87 -17.04
N LEU A 132 11.66 -6.00 -17.06
CA LEU A 132 12.54 -5.92 -15.87
C LEU A 132 12.84 -4.46 -15.43
N GLY A 133 11.91 -3.54 -15.67
CA GLY A 133 12.08 -2.12 -15.35
C GLY A 133 11.89 -1.80 -13.86
N ASN A 134 11.78 -0.50 -13.56
CA ASN A 134 11.50 0.00 -12.22
C ASN A 134 10.25 -0.68 -11.65
N GLY A 135 10.28 -0.99 -10.35
CA GLY A 135 9.29 -1.79 -9.63
C GLY A 135 7.82 -1.52 -9.94
N SER A 136 6.96 -2.46 -9.56
CA SER A 136 5.51 -2.38 -9.83
C SER A 136 4.81 -1.60 -8.73
N VAL A 137 4.11 -0.51 -9.09
CA VAL A 137 3.31 0.30 -8.15
C VAL A 137 1.82 0.15 -8.46
N TYR A 138 1.09 -0.40 -7.51
CA TYR A 138 -0.36 -0.53 -7.56
C TYR A 138 -1.02 0.65 -6.85
N SER A 139 -2.18 1.09 -7.34
CA SER A 139 -2.99 2.10 -6.64
C SER A 139 -4.33 1.50 -6.25
N PHE A 140 -4.78 1.81 -5.04
CA PHE A 140 -5.98 1.24 -4.46
C PHE A 140 -7.01 2.35 -4.20
N SER A 141 -8.27 2.02 -4.48
CA SER A 141 -9.41 2.89 -4.16
C SER A 141 -10.59 2.04 -3.69
N VAL A 142 -11.48 2.61 -2.89
CA VAL A 142 -12.67 1.91 -2.37
C VAL A 142 -13.92 2.71 -2.65
N ARG A 143 -15.06 2.03 -2.62
CA ARG A 143 -16.37 2.66 -2.38
C ARG A 143 -16.92 2.17 -1.06
N GLU A 144 -17.51 3.09 -0.31
CA GLU A 144 -18.04 2.85 1.03
C GLU A 144 -19.57 2.96 1.03
N VAL A 145 -20.22 2.35 2.02
CA VAL A 145 -21.67 2.45 2.17
C VAL A 145 -22.11 3.92 2.29
N GLY A 146 -23.04 4.32 1.43
CA GLY A 146 -23.58 5.68 1.39
C GLY A 146 -22.61 6.72 0.81
N ILE A 147 -21.54 6.31 0.14
CA ILE A 147 -20.64 7.20 -0.61
C ILE A 147 -20.49 6.65 -2.03
N ASP A 148 -21.06 7.36 -3.01
CA ASP A 148 -20.93 7.02 -4.44
C ASP A 148 -19.73 7.71 -5.09
N ALA A 149 -18.56 7.60 -4.46
CA ALA A 149 -17.30 8.16 -4.94
C ALA A 149 -16.15 7.18 -4.73
N GLU A 150 -15.16 7.20 -5.63
CA GLU A 150 -13.94 6.42 -5.47
C GLU A 150 -12.99 7.13 -4.50
N ILE A 151 -12.76 6.52 -3.34
CA ILE A 151 -11.88 7.06 -2.30
C ILE A 151 -10.49 6.41 -2.45
N PRO A 152 -9.41 7.16 -2.73
CA PRO A 152 -8.07 6.61 -2.80
C PRO A 152 -7.58 6.22 -1.39
N ILE A 153 -7.08 4.98 -1.25
CA ILE A 153 -6.69 4.40 0.04
C ILE A 153 -5.19 4.05 0.11
N GLY A 154 -4.44 4.42 -0.93
CA GLY A 154 -2.98 4.32 -0.96
C GLY A 154 -2.43 3.55 -2.14
N VAL A 155 -1.14 3.24 -2.04
CA VAL A 155 -0.36 2.54 -3.06
C VAL A 155 0.44 1.40 -2.44
N ALA A 156 0.74 0.39 -3.23
CA ALA A 156 1.65 -0.69 -2.84
C ALA A 156 2.74 -0.85 -3.90
N SER A 157 4.00 -0.82 -3.47
CA SER A 157 5.17 -0.88 -4.35
C SER A 157 5.94 -2.19 -4.17
N PHE A 158 6.29 -2.84 -5.28
CA PHE A 158 7.23 -3.96 -5.30
C PHE A 158 8.50 -3.53 -6.01
N HIS A 159 9.57 -3.33 -5.24
CA HIS A 159 10.88 -3.01 -5.79
C HIS A 159 11.51 -4.25 -6.43
N THR A 160 12.10 -4.05 -7.60
CA THR A 160 13.01 -5.02 -8.20
C THR A 160 14.38 -4.83 -7.55
N TYR A 161 14.73 -5.71 -6.61
CA TYR A 161 16.13 -5.87 -6.18
C TYR A 161 16.99 -6.36 -7.34
#